data_AF-Q22E91-F1
#
_entry.id   AF-Q22E91-F1
#
_cell.length_a   1.000
_cell.length_b   1.000
_cell.length_c   1.000
_cell.angle_alpha   90.00
_cell.angle_beta   90.00
_cell.angle_gamma   90.00
#
_symmetry.space_group_name_H-M   'P 1'
#
loop_
_entity.id
_entity.type
_entity.pdbx_description
1 polymer ?
#
loop_
_entity_poly.entity_id
_entity_poly.type
_entity_poly.pdbx_seq_one_letter_code
_entity_poly.pdbx_strand_id
1 'polypeptide(L)'
;MYSFDGQFASGTGNTSCSTCDTGKTNTKDFSDCQCIDPNSKLNGGSCVCNPGYIGTPAASKNSLNSCTACPAGQFTDLTSGKCSPCIAGTFSNGQANVNCTQCSSGQYASGTGNTACSNCGSGSTNTDDFTGCKCYDSNAVTWSADKNQCLCAANFYGDASQATSTSKTQCTNCPNNTTAKAGAAKTQKDCQNPSSSSSQSSQNNQQNSQKTYSQIIQISILALVLLI
;
A
#
# COMPACT_ATOMS: atom_id res chain seq x y z
N MET A 1 -49.37 -18.88 19.51
CA MET A 1 -48.20 -18.20 20.13
C MET A 1 -48.11 -16.82 19.51
N TYR A 2 -48.54 -15.79 20.22
CA TYR A 2 -48.40 -14.41 19.75
C TYR A 2 -46.95 -13.98 19.98
N SER A 3 -46.24 -13.57 18.94
CA SER A 3 -44.89 -13.00 19.05
C SER A 3 -45.02 -11.61 19.69
N PHE A 4 -44.65 -11.47 20.96
CA PHE A 4 -44.59 -10.17 21.63
C PHE A 4 -43.25 -9.49 21.34
N ASP A 5 -42.96 -9.32 20.05
CA ASP A 5 -41.79 -8.57 19.60
C ASP A 5 -41.82 -7.16 20.20
N GLY A 6 -40.75 -6.79 20.90
CA GLY A 6 -40.63 -5.49 21.56
C GLY A 6 -41.28 -5.41 22.94
N GLN A 7 -41.59 -6.53 23.60
CA GLN A 7 -42.04 -6.55 24.99
C GLN A 7 -41.15 -7.43 25.88
N PHE A 8 -40.88 -6.97 27.10
CA PHE A 8 -40.04 -7.64 28.08
C PHE A 8 -40.66 -7.60 29.49
N ALA A 9 -40.24 -8.49 30.36
CA ALA A 9 -40.62 -8.48 31.78
C ALA A 9 -39.41 -8.88 32.63
N SER A 10 -38.91 -7.98 33.45
CA SER A 10 -37.76 -8.25 34.33
C SER A 10 -38.23 -8.83 35.68
N GLY A 11 -37.65 -9.98 36.07
CA GLY A 11 -37.98 -10.67 37.34
C GLY A 11 -39.01 -11.80 37.22
N THR A 12 -39.28 -12.49 38.33
CA THR A 12 -40.22 -13.63 38.40
C THR A 12 -41.62 -13.18 38.85
N GLY A 13 -42.68 -13.81 38.32
CA GLY A 13 -44.06 -13.55 38.74
C GLY A 13 -44.76 -12.36 38.06
N ASN A 14 -44.22 -11.84 36.95
CA ASN A 14 -44.85 -10.76 36.19
C ASN A 14 -46.17 -11.21 35.54
N THR A 15 -47.23 -10.45 35.77
CA THR A 15 -48.56 -10.62 35.15
C THR A 15 -48.78 -9.68 33.95
N SER A 16 -47.78 -8.85 33.62
CA SER A 16 -47.80 -7.90 32.51
C SER A 16 -46.40 -7.70 31.93
N CYS A 17 -46.33 -7.20 30.69
CA CYS A 17 -45.06 -6.94 29.98
C CYS A 17 -44.88 -5.44 29.74
N SER A 18 -43.65 -4.97 29.84
CA SER A 18 -43.21 -3.63 29.47
C SER A 18 -42.84 -3.60 27.99
N THR A 19 -43.04 -2.46 27.32
CA THR A 19 -42.63 -2.27 25.93
C THR A 19 -41.23 -1.67 25.84
N CYS A 20 -40.46 -2.11 24.86
CA CYS A 20 -39.19 -1.49 24.49
C CYS A 20 -39.43 -0.19 23.71
N ASP A 21 -38.61 0.83 23.97
CA ASP A 21 -38.67 2.09 23.19
C ASP A 21 -38.29 1.86 21.72
N THR A 22 -38.58 2.87 20.88
CA THR A 22 -38.18 2.91 19.47
C THR A 22 -36.71 2.52 19.25
N GLY A 23 -36.46 1.71 18.21
CA GLY A 23 -35.12 1.20 17.91
C GLY A 23 -34.67 0.03 18.77
N LYS A 24 -35.48 -0.43 19.73
CA LYS A 24 -35.19 -1.57 20.61
C LYS A 24 -36.22 -2.71 20.42
N THR A 25 -35.78 -3.93 20.71
CA THR A 25 -36.58 -5.15 20.76
C THR A 25 -36.22 -5.90 22.04
N ASN A 26 -37.07 -6.82 22.48
CA ASN A 26 -36.74 -7.64 23.64
C ASN A 26 -35.54 -8.57 23.39
N THR A 27 -34.84 -8.93 24.46
CA THR A 27 -33.84 -10.00 24.47
C THR A 27 -34.50 -11.34 24.17
N LYS A 28 -33.69 -12.35 23.80
CA LYS A 28 -34.19 -13.69 23.43
C LYS A 28 -34.94 -14.39 24.57
N ASP A 29 -34.60 -14.05 25.80
CA ASP A 29 -35.22 -14.53 27.04
C ASP A 29 -36.34 -13.61 27.55
N PHE A 30 -36.70 -12.56 26.79
CA PHE A 30 -37.76 -11.60 27.11
C PHE A 30 -37.57 -10.88 28.45
N SER A 31 -36.35 -10.83 28.98
CA SER A 31 -36.05 -10.26 30.30
C SER A 31 -35.66 -8.78 30.25
N ASP A 32 -35.19 -8.29 29.10
CA ASP A 32 -34.75 -6.91 28.89
C ASP A 32 -34.95 -6.46 27.43
N CYS A 33 -34.60 -5.21 27.12
CA CYS A 33 -34.52 -4.67 25.78
C CYS A 33 -33.08 -4.65 25.25
N GLN A 34 -32.93 -4.82 23.94
CA GLN A 34 -31.70 -4.69 23.17
C GLN A 34 -31.97 -3.92 21.88
N CYS A 35 -30.95 -3.41 21.21
CA CYS A 35 -31.14 -2.67 19.97
C CYS A 35 -31.61 -3.57 18.82
N ILE A 36 -32.46 -3.03 17.94
CA ILE A 36 -32.93 -3.73 16.74
C ILE A 36 -31.79 -3.88 15.72
N ASP A 37 -30.93 -2.85 15.59
CA ASP A 37 -29.78 -2.89 14.68
C ASP A 37 -28.67 -3.79 15.26
N PRO A 38 -28.28 -4.87 14.56
CA PRO A 38 -27.28 -5.83 15.04
C PRO A 38 -25.89 -5.21 15.21
N ASN A 39 -25.61 -4.10 14.52
CA ASN A 39 -24.35 -3.38 14.59
C ASN A 39 -24.40 -2.22 15.59
N SER A 40 -25.30 -2.26 16.56
CA SER A 40 -25.46 -1.26 17.61
C SER A 40 -25.56 -1.88 19.00
N LYS A 41 -25.35 -1.07 20.03
CA LYS A 41 -25.47 -1.43 21.44
C LYS A 41 -26.15 -0.33 22.23
N LEU A 42 -26.70 -0.69 23.40
CA LEU A 42 -27.24 0.28 24.34
C LEU A 42 -26.11 1.06 25.04
N ASN A 43 -26.25 2.39 25.09
CA ASN A 43 -25.43 3.29 25.87
C ASN A 43 -26.33 4.37 26.47
N GLY A 44 -26.45 4.42 27.80
CA GLY A 44 -27.31 5.39 28.49
C GLY A 44 -28.79 5.31 28.08
N GLY A 45 -29.30 4.09 27.80
CA GLY A 45 -30.69 3.88 27.38
C GLY A 45 -30.98 4.22 25.91
N SER A 46 -29.99 4.68 25.13
CA SER A 46 -30.13 4.89 23.69
C SER A 46 -29.29 3.89 22.90
N CYS A 47 -29.73 3.53 21.71
CA CYS A 47 -28.93 2.72 20.79
C CYS A 47 -27.86 3.60 20.14
N VAL A 48 -26.61 3.13 20.15
CA VAL A 48 -25.48 3.73 19.45
C VAL A 48 -24.76 2.68 18.64
N CYS A 49 -24.20 3.05 17.49
CA CYS A 49 -23.44 2.10 16.67
C CYS A 49 -22.27 1.50 17.46
N ASN A 50 -21.94 0.25 17.14
CA ASN A 50 -20.79 -0.43 17.69
C ASN A 50 -19.49 0.29 17.27
N PRO A 51 -18.41 0.19 18.05
CA PRO A 51 -17.12 0.72 17.62
C PRO A 51 -16.75 0.10 16.26
N GLY A 52 -16.27 0.91 15.32
CA GLY A 52 -16.04 0.47 13.95
C GLY A 52 -17.18 0.80 12.99
N TYR A 53 -18.34 1.21 13.51
CA TYR A 53 -19.52 1.52 12.72
C TYR A 53 -19.89 3.00 12.86
N ILE A 54 -20.36 3.58 11.76
CA ILE A 54 -20.85 4.96 11.67
C ILE A 54 -22.33 4.98 11.28
N GLY A 55 -22.96 6.14 11.48
CA GLY A 55 -24.37 6.35 11.16
C GLY A 55 -25.25 6.36 12.40
N THR A 56 -26.56 6.21 12.17
CA THR A 56 -27.59 6.23 13.21
C THR A 56 -28.24 4.85 13.27
N PRO A 57 -28.32 4.20 14.45
CA PRO A 57 -28.93 2.87 14.55
C PRO A 57 -30.37 2.83 14.04
N ALA A 58 -30.76 1.68 13.49
CA ALA A 58 -32.09 1.46 12.96
C ALA A 58 -33.20 1.80 13.98
N ALA A 59 -34.12 2.67 13.60
CA ALA A 59 -35.30 2.99 14.41
C ALA A 59 -36.40 1.91 14.35
N SER A 60 -36.34 1.02 13.34
CA SER A 60 -37.32 -0.06 13.14
C SER A 60 -36.70 -1.26 12.41
N LYS A 61 -37.41 -2.40 12.41
CA LYS A 61 -36.99 -3.62 11.69
C LYS A 61 -36.92 -3.44 10.16
N ASN A 62 -37.55 -2.40 9.60
CA ASN A 62 -37.53 -2.12 8.16
C ASN A 62 -36.27 -1.36 7.70
N SER A 63 -35.45 -0.89 8.64
CA SER A 63 -34.26 -0.07 8.38
C SER A 63 -33.00 -0.68 9.00
N LEU A 64 -32.91 -2.01 9.04
CA LEU A 64 -31.76 -2.74 9.61
C LEU A 64 -30.44 -2.35 8.93
N ASN A 65 -29.34 -2.49 9.67
CA ASN A 65 -27.98 -2.18 9.22
C ASN A 65 -27.78 -0.70 8.86
N SER A 66 -28.44 0.20 9.58
CA SER A 66 -28.21 1.64 9.43
C SER A 66 -26.84 2.06 10.01
N CYS A 67 -26.31 1.26 10.95
CA CYS A 67 -24.91 1.30 11.33
C CYS A 67 -24.03 0.64 10.26
N THR A 68 -23.22 1.46 9.58
CA THR A 68 -22.35 1.05 8.47
C THR A 68 -20.92 0.86 8.96
N ALA A 69 -20.33 -0.31 8.68
CA ALA A 69 -18.95 -0.59 9.04
C ALA A 69 -17.98 0.29 8.25
N CYS A 70 -16.93 0.78 8.91
CA CYS A 70 -15.82 1.38 8.19
C CYS A 70 -15.10 0.31 7.36
N PRO A 71 -14.87 0.55 6.06
CA PRO A 71 -14.23 -0.44 5.20
C PRO A 71 -12.75 -0.64 5.56
N ALA A 72 -12.14 -1.69 5.02
CA ALA A 72 -10.70 -1.88 5.10
C ALA A 72 -9.96 -0.63 4.59
N GLY A 73 -8.82 -0.34 5.21
CA GLY A 73 -8.07 0.89 4.97
C GLY A 73 -8.62 2.10 5.72
N GLN A 74 -9.73 1.97 6.43
CA GLN A 74 -10.31 3.03 7.25
C GLN A 74 -10.53 2.57 8.69
N PHE A 75 -10.74 3.55 9.56
CA PHE A 75 -11.11 3.36 10.95
C PHE A 75 -12.19 4.37 11.35
N THR A 76 -12.98 4.06 12.37
CA THR A 76 -13.93 5.03 12.94
C THR A 76 -13.18 6.07 13.76
N ASP A 77 -13.20 7.32 13.29
CA ASP A 77 -12.76 8.45 14.09
C ASP A 77 -13.90 8.88 15.02
N LEU A 78 -13.72 8.62 16.32
CA LEU A 78 -14.71 8.93 17.35
C LEU A 78 -14.98 10.43 17.51
N THR A 79 -14.07 11.29 17.02
CA THR A 79 -14.24 12.74 17.06
C THR A 79 -15.16 13.22 15.95
N SER A 80 -14.95 12.72 14.73
CA SER A 80 -15.74 13.12 13.57
C SER A 80 -16.99 12.27 13.34
N GLY A 81 -17.09 11.10 13.99
CA GLY A 81 -18.16 10.13 13.77
C GLY A 81 -18.17 9.53 12.36
N LYS A 82 -17.01 9.56 11.68
CA LYS A 82 -16.85 9.15 10.28
C LYS A 82 -15.76 8.11 10.15
N CYS A 83 -15.75 7.44 9.01
CA CYS A 83 -14.66 6.57 8.62
C CYS A 83 -13.53 7.43 8.04
N SER A 84 -12.37 7.37 8.70
CA SER A 84 -11.16 8.10 8.32
C SER A 84 -10.15 7.12 7.74
N PRO A 85 -9.41 7.49 6.68
CA PRO A 85 -8.41 6.63 6.08
C PRO A 85 -7.22 6.44 7.03
N CYS A 86 -6.62 5.25 7.00
CA CYS A 86 -5.35 5.00 7.65
C CYS A 86 -4.27 5.91 7.07
N ILE A 87 -3.51 6.58 7.93
CA ILE A 87 -2.39 7.42 7.50
C ILE A 87 -1.21 6.56 7.02
N ALA A 88 -0.24 7.18 6.36
CA ALA A 88 0.98 6.52 5.95
C ALA A 88 1.69 5.86 7.15
N GLY A 89 2.30 4.70 6.92
CA GLY A 89 2.88 3.85 7.97
C GLY A 89 1.88 2.98 8.73
N THR A 90 0.57 3.10 8.44
CA THR A 90 -0.49 2.33 9.10
C THR A 90 -1.45 1.70 8.11
N PHE A 91 -2.13 0.62 8.51
CA PHE A 91 -3.11 -0.09 7.70
C PHE A 91 -4.29 -0.63 8.50
N SER A 92 -5.37 -1.01 7.82
CA SER A 92 -6.56 -1.66 8.39
C SER A 92 -7.01 -2.78 7.45
N ASN A 93 -6.84 -4.04 7.84
CA ASN A 93 -7.04 -5.20 6.95
C ASN A 93 -8.49 -5.73 6.91
N GLY A 94 -9.39 -5.16 7.70
CA GLY A 94 -10.76 -5.62 7.88
C GLY A 94 -11.75 -4.47 7.97
N GLN A 95 -13.03 -4.82 8.05
CA GLN A 95 -14.10 -3.86 8.28
C GLN A 95 -14.30 -3.61 9.77
N ALA A 96 -14.98 -2.51 10.09
CA ALA A 96 -15.31 -2.12 11.45
C ALA A 96 -14.10 -1.95 12.38
N ASN A 97 -12.97 -1.49 11.82
CA ASN A 97 -11.81 -1.15 12.63
C ASN A 97 -12.00 0.19 13.33
N VAL A 98 -11.51 0.28 14.57
CA VAL A 98 -11.54 1.50 15.39
C VAL A 98 -10.21 2.24 15.37
N ASN A 99 -9.16 1.58 14.87
CA ASN A 99 -7.83 2.12 14.74
C ASN A 99 -7.14 1.48 13.53
N CYS A 100 -6.10 2.16 13.05
CA CYS A 100 -5.16 1.56 12.11
C CYS A 100 -4.01 0.92 12.88
N THR A 101 -3.47 -0.14 12.31
CA THR A 101 -2.32 -0.88 12.83
C THR A 101 -1.07 -0.37 12.15
N GLN A 102 -0.02 -0.06 12.92
CA GLN A 102 1.27 0.34 12.35
C GLN A 102 1.92 -0.84 11.61
N CYS A 103 2.65 -0.56 10.53
CA CYS A 103 3.49 -1.56 9.88
C CYS A 103 4.56 -2.12 10.83
N SER A 104 4.92 -3.39 10.63
CA SER A 104 6.00 -4.03 11.36
C SER A 104 7.37 -3.63 10.80
N SER A 105 8.44 -3.90 11.55
CA SER A 105 9.81 -3.67 11.05
C SER A 105 10.05 -4.40 9.73
N GLY A 106 10.71 -3.73 8.79
CA GLY A 106 10.91 -4.19 7.42
C GLY A 106 9.69 -3.98 6.51
N GLN A 107 8.59 -3.37 6.99
CA GLN A 107 7.39 -3.11 6.20
C GLN A 107 7.03 -1.62 6.14
N TYR A 108 6.32 -1.23 5.11
CA TYR A 108 5.89 0.15 4.89
C TYR A 108 4.47 0.21 4.30
N ALA A 109 3.82 1.36 4.49
CA ALA A 109 2.55 1.68 3.85
C ALA A 109 2.61 3.13 3.37
N SER A 110 2.70 3.34 2.06
CA SER A 110 2.76 4.68 1.49
C SER A 110 1.36 5.25 1.29
N GLY A 111 1.20 6.57 1.43
CA GLY A 111 -0.08 7.23 1.22
C GLY A 111 -1.12 6.93 2.31
N THR A 112 -2.40 7.05 1.99
CA THR A 112 -3.50 6.86 2.95
C THR A 112 -4.47 5.78 2.48
N GLY A 113 -5.24 5.20 3.40
CA GLY A 113 -6.25 4.19 3.06
C GLY A 113 -5.69 2.77 2.91
N ASN A 114 -4.50 2.50 3.46
CA ASN A 114 -3.81 1.23 3.25
C ASN A 114 -4.54 0.06 3.92
N THR A 115 -4.76 -1.02 3.18
CA THR A 115 -5.37 -2.26 3.70
C THR A 115 -4.34 -3.28 4.18
N ALA A 116 -3.07 -3.07 3.85
CA ALA A 116 -1.93 -3.90 4.25
C ALA A 116 -0.64 -3.09 4.16
N CYS A 117 0.42 -3.60 4.78
CA CYS A 117 1.78 -3.11 4.58
C CYS A 117 2.49 -3.91 3.49
N SER A 118 3.34 -3.22 2.73
CA SER A 118 4.26 -3.81 1.77
C SER A 118 5.61 -4.10 2.43
N ASN A 119 6.28 -5.17 2.02
CA ASN A 119 7.62 -5.47 2.52
C ASN A 119 8.66 -4.59 1.80
N CYS A 120 9.62 -4.08 2.56
CA CYS A 120 10.86 -3.57 2.00
C CYS A 120 11.68 -4.73 1.44
N GLY A 121 12.23 -4.52 0.25
CA GLY A 121 12.97 -5.55 -0.49
C GLY A 121 14.37 -5.77 0.08
N SER A 122 15.08 -6.76 -0.46
CA SER A 122 16.44 -7.08 -0.03
C SER A 122 17.37 -5.86 -0.12
N GLY A 123 18.30 -5.74 0.83
CA GLY A 123 19.18 -4.58 0.92
C GLY A 123 18.58 -3.37 1.63
N SER A 124 17.32 -3.46 2.08
CA SER A 124 16.57 -2.31 2.61
C SER A 124 15.80 -2.63 3.89
N THR A 125 15.36 -1.57 4.55
CA THR A 125 14.50 -1.59 5.74
C THR A 125 13.49 -0.46 5.66
N ASN A 126 12.47 -0.46 6.51
CA ASN A 126 11.49 0.62 6.55
C ASN A 126 12.12 1.95 7.02
N THR A 127 11.54 3.07 6.60
CA THR A 127 11.81 4.38 7.21
C THR A 127 11.27 4.41 8.65
N ASP A 128 11.76 5.34 9.48
CA ASP A 128 11.43 5.36 10.92
C ASP A 128 9.93 5.65 11.16
N ASP A 129 9.27 6.29 10.19
CA ASP A 129 7.83 6.56 10.14
C ASP A 129 7.02 5.50 9.37
N PHE A 130 7.67 4.42 8.90
CA PHE A 130 7.06 3.31 8.15
C PHE A 130 6.38 3.73 6.83
N THR A 131 6.66 4.92 6.30
CA THR A 131 6.02 5.44 5.07
C THR A 131 6.71 4.96 3.78
N GLY A 132 7.92 4.43 3.88
CA GLY A 132 8.67 3.90 2.75
C GLY A 132 9.81 2.98 3.17
N CYS A 133 10.73 2.75 2.24
CA CYS A 133 11.93 1.95 2.46
C CYS A 133 13.21 2.80 2.29
N LYS A 134 14.24 2.45 3.06
CA LYS A 134 15.60 3.01 2.99
C LYS A 134 16.63 1.89 2.88
N CYS A 135 17.72 2.14 2.18
CA CYS A 135 18.79 1.16 1.98
C CYS A 135 19.69 1.06 3.21
N TYR A 136 20.25 -0.14 3.45
CA TYR A 136 21.23 -0.34 4.52
C TYR A 136 22.58 0.29 4.19
N ASP A 137 23.00 0.20 2.93
CA ASP A 137 24.25 0.78 2.41
C ASP A 137 24.02 2.27 2.06
N SER A 138 24.86 3.16 2.60
CA SER A 138 24.77 4.61 2.36
C SER A 138 25.21 5.02 0.96
N ASN A 139 25.93 4.14 0.26
CA ASN A 139 26.36 4.33 -1.13
C ASN A 139 25.33 3.77 -2.13
N ALA A 140 24.18 3.29 -1.65
CA ALA A 140 23.02 3.01 -2.48
C ALA A 140 22.15 4.28 -2.63
N VAL A 141 21.51 4.45 -3.79
CA VAL A 141 20.41 5.43 -3.91
C VAL A 141 19.23 4.99 -3.05
N THR A 142 18.40 5.96 -2.70
CA THR A 142 17.09 5.71 -2.07
C THR A 142 16.28 4.71 -2.90
N TRP A 143 15.50 3.89 -2.19
CA TRP A 143 14.70 2.77 -2.69
C TRP A 143 14.07 2.98 -4.08
N SER A 144 14.28 2.03 -5.00
CA SER A 144 13.56 1.99 -6.28
C SER A 144 12.24 1.25 -6.09
N ALA A 145 11.14 1.99 -6.01
CA ALA A 145 9.79 1.42 -5.88
C ALA A 145 9.45 0.48 -7.05
N ASP A 146 9.80 0.87 -8.28
CA ASP A 146 9.52 0.06 -9.49
C ASP A 146 10.18 -1.31 -9.45
N LYS A 147 11.39 -1.38 -8.89
CA LYS A 147 12.18 -2.62 -8.84
C LYS A 147 12.12 -3.32 -7.49
N ASN A 148 11.41 -2.75 -6.52
CA ASN A 148 11.33 -3.20 -5.14
C ASN A 148 12.72 -3.58 -4.56
N GLN A 149 13.74 -2.75 -4.82
CA GLN A 149 15.12 -3.01 -4.39
C GLN A 149 15.97 -1.75 -4.26
N CYS A 150 17.07 -1.86 -3.50
CA CYS A 150 18.13 -0.88 -3.47
C CYS A 150 19.04 -1.00 -4.69
N LEU A 151 19.54 0.14 -5.17
CA LEU A 151 20.47 0.22 -6.29
C LEU A 151 21.69 1.04 -5.86
N CYS A 152 22.89 0.69 -6.31
CA CYS A 152 24.07 1.52 -6.02
C CYS A 152 23.91 2.92 -6.62
N ALA A 153 24.37 3.94 -5.90
CA ALA A 153 24.32 5.32 -6.35
C ALA A 153 25.19 5.56 -7.60
N ALA A 154 25.06 6.73 -8.21
CA ALA A 154 25.93 7.11 -9.31
C ALA A 154 27.40 7.07 -8.87
N ASN A 155 28.28 6.57 -9.76
CA ASN A 155 29.70 6.32 -9.52
C ASN A 155 30.02 5.15 -8.57
N PHE A 156 29.02 4.38 -8.14
CA PHE A 156 29.24 3.15 -7.38
C PHE A 156 28.85 1.94 -8.22
N TYR A 157 29.61 0.85 -8.08
CA TYR A 157 29.28 -0.46 -8.63
C TYR A 157 29.01 -1.45 -7.49
N GLY A 158 28.20 -2.47 -7.79
CA GLY A 158 27.95 -3.59 -6.87
C GLY A 158 26.49 -4.02 -6.84
N ASP A 159 26.13 -4.74 -5.79
CA ASP A 159 24.78 -5.27 -5.59
C ASP A 159 24.22 -4.87 -4.21
N ALA A 160 23.65 -3.66 -4.16
CA ALA A 160 23.01 -3.12 -2.95
C ALA A 160 21.92 -4.04 -2.37
N SER A 161 21.34 -4.97 -3.15
CA SER A 161 20.34 -5.92 -2.66
C SER A 161 20.91 -6.95 -1.68
N GLN A 162 22.23 -7.17 -1.69
CA GLN A 162 22.92 -8.05 -0.74
C GLN A 162 23.21 -7.35 0.60
N ALA A 163 22.89 -6.07 0.75
CA ALA A 163 23.20 -5.34 1.97
C ALA A 163 22.33 -5.84 3.13
N THR A 164 22.91 -5.88 4.33
CA THR A 164 22.21 -6.25 5.56
C THR A 164 22.39 -5.16 6.60
N SER A 165 21.67 -5.27 7.73
CA SER A 165 21.84 -4.35 8.86
C SER A 165 23.29 -4.30 9.39
N THR A 166 24.07 -5.36 9.17
CA THR A 166 25.48 -5.48 9.59
C THR A 166 26.49 -5.33 8.45
N SER A 167 26.11 -5.64 7.21
CA SER A 167 26.98 -5.54 6.02
C SER A 167 26.49 -4.45 5.07
N LYS A 168 27.13 -3.28 5.14
CA LYS A 168 26.73 -2.04 4.44
C LYS A 168 27.74 -1.60 3.37
N THR A 169 28.49 -2.54 2.81
CA THR A 169 29.61 -2.28 1.88
C THR A 169 29.40 -2.95 0.52
N GLN A 170 28.15 -3.05 0.08
CA GLN A 170 27.79 -3.73 -1.16
C GLN A 170 27.89 -2.82 -2.38
N CYS A 171 28.05 -1.52 -2.17
CA CYS A 171 28.33 -0.53 -3.20
C CYS A 171 29.72 0.08 -2.99
N THR A 172 30.60 -0.13 -3.98
CA THR A 172 31.99 0.33 -3.98
C THR A 172 32.19 1.42 -5.03
N ASN A 173 33.00 2.43 -4.74
CA ASN A 173 33.27 3.51 -5.67
C ASN A 173 34.00 2.99 -6.93
N CYS A 174 33.61 3.48 -8.10
CA CYS A 174 34.28 3.23 -9.36
C CYS A 174 35.72 3.78 -9.33
N PRO A 175 36.74 2.96 -9.64
CA PRO A 175 38.15 3.38 -9.57
C PRO A 175 38.58 4.22 -10.78
N ASN A 176 39.77 4.80 -10.71
CA ASN A 176 40.42 5.51 -11.83
C ASN A 176 39.57 6.65 -12.44
N ASN A 177 38.76 7.35 -11.64
CA ASN A 177 37.83 8.39 -12.09
C ASN A 177 36.81 7.92 -13.15
N THR A 178 36.53 6.63 -13.19
CA THR A 178 35.41 6.09 -13.97
C THR A 178 34.08 6.39 -13.29
N THR A 179 33.02 6.39 -14.06
CA THR A 179 31.66 6.78 -13.64
C THR A 179 30.67 5.69 -14.01
N ALA A 180 29.56 5.64 -13.27
CA ALA A 180 28.46 4.73 -13.54
C ALA A 180 27.14 5.44 -13.28
N LYS A 181 26.13 5.16 -14.12
CA LYS A 181 24.75 5.55 -13.79
C LYS A 181 24.28 4.74 -12.58
N ALA A 182 23.42 5.34 -11.75
CA ALA A 182 22.86 4.66 -10.59
C ALA A 182 22.22 3.31 -10.99
N GLY A 183 22.57 2.25 -10.26
CA GLY A 183 22.11 0.88 -10.48
C GLY A 183 22.58 0.20 -11.76
N ALA A 184 23.40 0.86 -12.60
CA ALA A 184 23.85 0.33 -13.89
C ALA A 184 25.08 -0.58 -13.77
N ALA A 185 26.03 -0.24 -12.89
CA ALA A 185 27.25 -1.00 -12.71
C ALA A 185 27.10 -2.08 -11.63
N LYS A 186 27.22 -3.35 -12.02
CA LYS A 186 27.16 -4.50 -11.08
C LYS A 186 28.55 -4.94 -10.64
N THR A 187 29.54 -4.73 -11.50
CA THR A 187 30.95 -5.06 -11.27
C THR A 187 31.83 -3.86 -11.64
N GLN A 188 33.09 -3.89 -11.21
CA GLN A 188 34.06 -2.84 -11.50
C GLN A 188 34.25 -2.59 -13.01
N LYS A 189 34.08 -3.62 -13.85
CA LYS A 189 34.23 -3.54 -15.31
C LYS A 189 33.11 -2.72 -15.97
N ASP A 190 31.98 -2.56 -15.28
CA ASP A 190 30.83 -1.81 -15.80
C ASP A 190 31.00 -0.30 -15.59
N CYS A 191 32.02 0.13 -14.83
CA CYS A 191 32.37 1.53 -14.70
C CYS A 191 33.00 2.05 -16.00
N GLN A 192 32.49 3.16 -16.52
CA GLN A 192 32.86 3.72 -17.81
C GLN A 192 33.59 5.06 -17.66
N ASN A 193 34.51 5.37 -18.58
CA ASN A 193 35.13 6.69 -18.59
C ASN A 193 34.06 7.79 -18.82
N PRO A 194 34.22 8.99 -18.23
CA PRO A 194 33.27 10.09 -18.41
C PRO A 194 32.96 10.38 -19.90
N SER A 195 33.97 10.19 -20.76
CA SER A 195 33.92 10.43 -22.22
C SER A 195 33.11 9.41 -23.03
N SER A 196 32.72 8.26 -22.46
CA SER A 196 31.95 7.21 -23.17
C SER A 196 30.45 7.22 -22.87
N SER A 197 29.97 8.14 -22.02
CA SER A 197 28.59 8.15 -21.51
C SER A 197 27.51 8.70 -22.47
N SER A 198 27.87 9.03 -23.72
CA SER A 198 26.94 9.55 -24.74
C SER A 198 26.50 8.54 -25.81
N SER A 199 26.88 7.26 -25.77
CA SER A 199 26.75 6.40 -26.96
C SER A 199 26.23 4.97 -26.75
N GLN A 200 25.21 4.71 -25.92
CA GLN A 200 24.58 3.37 -25.91
C GLN A 200 23.05 3.33 -26.03
N SER A 201 22.39 4.44 -26.40
CA SER A 201 21.02 4.42 -26.95
C SER A 201 20.91 4.93 -28.39
N SER A 202 22.02 5.32 -29.04
CA SER A 202 22.00 5.84 -30.42
C SER A 202 22.86 5.06 -31.43
N GLN A 203 23.66 4.08 -31.01
CA GLN A 203 24.54 3.36 -31.95
C GLN A 203 23.83 2.30 -32.82
N ASN A 204 22.57 1.94 -32.51
CA ASN A 204 21.77 1.09 -33.41
C ASN A 204 21.18 1.86 -34.62
N ASN A 205 21.20 3.19 -34.62
CA ASN A 205 20.70 4.00 -35.74
C ASN A 205 21.80 4.54 -36.67
N GLN A 206 23.07 4.56 -36.26
CA GLN A 206 24.16 4.96 -37.15
C GLN A 206 24.74 3.79 -37.97
N GLN A 207 24.67 2.55 -37.48
CA GLN A 207 25.09 1.38 -38.26
C GLN A 207 24.10 1.01 -39.38
N ASN A 208 22.82 1.38 -39.27
CA ASN A 208 21.81 1.08 -40.28
C ASN A 208 21.78 2.09 -41.46
N SER A 209 22.31 3.30 -41.25
CA SER A 209 22.41 4.34 -42.29
C SER A 209 23.66 4.20 -43.17
N GLN A 210 24.75 3.63 -42.64
CA GLN A 210 25.95 3.35 -43.45
C GLN A 210 25.86 2.09 -44.32
N LYS A 211 25.04 1.10 -43.95
CA LYS A 211 24.79 -0.08 -44.79
C LYS A 211 23.95 0.24 -46.04
N THR A 212 23.04 1.21 -45.96
CA THR A 212 22.19 1.64 -47.09
C THR A 212 22.96 2.47 -48.12
N TYR A 213 23.90 3.32 -47.70
CA TYR A 213 24.72 4.13 -48.62
C TYR A 213 25.70 3.29 -49.47
N SER A 214 26.33 2.28 -48.88
CA SER A 214 27.27 1.39 -49.60
C SER A 214 26.57 0.52 -50.65
N GLN A 215 25.34 0.08 -50.37
CA GLN A 215 24.52 -0.72 -51.31
C GLN A 215 24.01 0.12 -52.50
N ILE A 216 23.67 1.40 -52.30
CA ILE A 216 23.20 2.29 -53.38
C ILE A 216 24.34 2.69 -54.33
N ILE A 217 25.57 2.88 -53.82
CA ILE A 217 26.73 3.21 -54.66
C ILE A 217 27.12 2.02 -55.56
N GLN A 218 27.02 0.78 -55.08
CA GLN A 218 27.29 -0.41 -55.91
C GLN A 218 26.28 -0.61 -57.05
N ILE A 219 24.99 -0.34 -56.82
CA ILE A 219 23.95 -0.48 -57.85
C ILE A 219 24.11 0.59 -58.95
N SER A 220 24.56 1.79 -58.58
CA SER A 220 24.77 2.90 -59.52
C SER A 220 25.97 2.67 -60.45
N ILE A 221 27.04 2.03 -59.95
CA ILE A 221 28.23 1.69 -60.74
C ILE A 221 27.93 0.54 -61.72
N LEU A 222 27.12 -0.45 -61.31
CA LEU A 222 26.69 -1.54 -62.21
C LEU A 222 25.82 -1.03 -63.39
N ALA A 223 24.99 0.00 -63.17
CA ALA A 223 24.14 0.58 -64.21
C ALA A 223 24.93 1.38 -65.28
N LEU A 224 26.08 1.94 -64.93
CA LEU A 224 26.95 2.68 -65.85
C LEU A 224 27.81 1.76 -66.76
N VAL A 225 28.07 0.53 -66.32
CA VAL A 225 28.87 -0.45 -67.09
C VAL A 225 28.03 -1.18 -68.14
N LEU A 226 26.69 -1.14 -68.06
CA LEU A 226 25.77 -1.75 -69.03
C LEU A 226 25.39 -0.82 -70.21
N LEU A 227 25.93 0.40 -70.26
CA LEU A 227 25.65 1.41 -71.30
C LEU A 227 26.88 1.72 -72.20
N ILE A 228 27.90 0.85 -72.18
CA ILE A 228 29.06 0.84 -73.09
C ILE A 228 29.16 -0.56 -73.69
#